data_AF-A0A956QG09-F1
#
_entry.id   AF-A0A956QG09-F1
#
_cell.length_a   1.000
_cell.length_b   1.000
_cell.length_c   1.000
_cell.angle_alpha   90.00
_cell.angle_beta   90.00
_cell.angle_gamma   90.00
#
_symmetry.space_group_name_H-M   'P 1'
#
loop_
_entity.id
_entity.type
_entity.pdbx_description
1 polymer ?
#
loop_
_entity_poly.entity_id
_entity_poly.type
_entity_poly.pdbx_seq_one_letter_code
_entity_poly.pdbx_strand_id
1 'polypeptide(L)' 'MTLTDRDPELVLLKIDIEEPGSPVARQFHVEVVPYFLIYGPDKELIAEGEKAQRWLDRAMLRAKGKEIPPELQED' A
#
# COMPACT_ATOMS: atom_id res chain seq x y z
N MET A 1 -7.78 5.73 -14.65
CA MET A 1 -7.93 6.59 -13.47
C MET A 1 -7.40 5.83 -12.27
N THR A 2 -6.24 6.24 -11.77
CA THR A 2 -5.57 5.67 -10.60
C THR A 2 -6.22 6.20 -9.31
N LEU A 3 -5.79 5.70 -8.15
CA LEU A 3 -6.18 6.26 -6.85
C LEU A 3 -5.77 7.74 -6.72
N THR A 4 -4.54 8.07 -7.13
CA THR A 4 -4.01 9.45 -7.10
C THR A 4 -4.75 10.39 -8.05
N ASP A 5 -5.31 9.88 -9.15
CA ASP A 5 -6.13 10.71 -10.07
C ASP A 5 -7.46 11.13 -9.43
N ARG A 6 -7.95 10.39 -8.43
CA ARG A 6 -9.25 10.62 -7.78
C ARG A 6 -9.13 11.40 -6.48
N ASP A 7 -8.00 11.26 -5.80
CA ASP A 7 -7.75 11.90 -4.51
C ASP A 7 -6.46 12.74 -4.61
N PRO A 8 -6.58 14.07 -4.72
CA PRO A 8 -5.43 14.95 -4.86
C PRO A 8 -4.59 15.07 -3.57
N GLU A 9 -5.10 14.60 -2.42
CA GLU A 9 -4.35 14.57 -1.16
C GLU A 9 -3.49 13.30 -1.04
N LEU A 10 -3.71 12.31 -1.92
CA LEU A 10 -2.96 11.07 -1.92
C LEU A 10 -1.63 11.23 -2.66
N VAL A 11 -0.54 10.93 -1.96
CA VAL A 11 0.81 10.90 -2.54
C VAL A 11 1.25 9.46 -2.76
N LEU A 12 1.65 9.12 -3.99
CA LEU A 12 2.24 7.83 -4.33
C LEU A 12 3.74 8.00 -4.60
N LEU A 13 4.57 7.38 -3.77
CA LEU A 13 6.00 7.23 -4.04
C LEU A 13 6.25 5.82 -4.59
N LYS A 14 6.74 5.75 -5.83
CA LYS A 14 7.20 4.51 -6.45
C LYS A 14 8.72 4.44 -6.35
N ILE A 15 9.22 3.34 -5.78
CA ILE A 15 10.65 3.02 -5.74
C ILE A 15 10.84 1.73 -6.53
N ASP A 16 11.68 1.78 -7.55
CA ASP A 16 12.04 0.61 -8.35
C ASP A 16 13.25 -0.10 -7.72
N ILE A 17 13.05 -1.36 -7.33
CA ILE A 17 14.11 -2.23 -6.80
C ILE A 17 14.46 -3.24 -7.88
N GLU A 18 15.55 -2.97 -8.60
CA GLU A 18 16.00 -3.83 -9.71
C GLU A 18 16.87 -5.01 -9.23
N GLU A 19 17.56 -4.83 -8.10
CA GLU A 19 18.48 -5.82 -7.55
C GLU A 19 17.99 -6.37 -6.21
N PRO A 20 17.82 -7.71 -6.09
CA PRO A 20 17.61 -8.35 -4.81
C PRO A 20 18.72 -8.01 -3.81
N GLY A 21 18.33 -7.62 -2.59
CA GLY A 21 19.30 -7.24 -1.56
C GLY A 21 20.01 -5.89 -1.81
N SER A 22 19.47 -5.02 -2.68
CA SER A 22 19.88 -3.61 -2.76
C SER A 22 19.84 -2.92 -1.38
N PRO A 23 20.56 -1.79 -1.19
CA PRO A 23 20.56 -1.07 0.08
C PRO A 23 19.14 -0.73 0.59
N VAL A 24 18.24 -0.33 -0.30
CA VAL A 24 16.84 -0.06 0.04
C VAL A 24 16.09 -1.34 0.43
N ALA A 25 16.27 -2.44 -0.30
CA ALA A 25 15.64 -3.71 0.04
C ALA A 25 16.09 -4.21 1.42
N ARG A 26 17.38 -4.07 1.76
CA ARG A 26 17.89 -4.44 3.09
C ARG A 26 17.39 -3.52 4.19
N GLN A 27 17.44 -2.20 3.97
CA GLN A 27 17.01 -1.21 4.97
C GLN A 27 15.55 -1.40 5.37
N PHE A 28 14.68 -1.71 4.41
CA PHE A 28 13.25 -1.90 4.63
C PHE A 28 12.83 -3.37 4.73
N HIS A 29 13.80 -4.30 4.84
CA HIS A 29 13.55 -5.74 4.94
C HIS A 29 12.59 -6.27 3.85
N VAL A 30 12.74 -5.76 2.63
CA VAL A 30 11.92 -6.15 1.47
C VAL A 30 12.41 -7.47 0.93
N GLU A 31 11.67 -8.54 1.22
CA GLU A 31 11.95 -9.90 0.74
C GLU A 31 11.27 -10.21 -0.60
N VAL A 32 10.14 -9.54 -0.88
CA VAL A 32 9.31 -9.78 -2.07
C VAL A 32 8.82 -8.45 -2.64
N VAL A 33 8.77 -8.35 -3.97
CA VAL A 33 8.11 -7.24 -4.67
C VAL A 33 6.81 -7.73 -5.33
N PRO A 34 5.73 -6.90 -5.37
CA PRO A 34 5.65 -5.55 -4.82
C PRO A 34 5.57 -5.55 -3.28
N TYR A 35 6.15 -4.51 -2.67
CA TYR A 35 6.10 -4.25 -1.23
C TYR A 35 5.51 -2.87 -1.00
N PHE A 36 4.53 -2.77 -0.10
CA PHE A 36 3.79 -1.55 0.14
C PHE A 36 3.98 -1.06 1.57
N LEU A 37 4.10 0.25 1.71
CA LEU A 37 4.06 0.98 2.97
C LEU A 37 2.95 2.02 2.85
N ILE A 38 2.00 2.01 3.79
CA ILE A 38 0.90 2.96 3.83
C ILE A 38 1.08 3.83 5.07
N TYR A 39 1.07 5.15 4.85
CA TYR A 39 1.17 6.15 5.90
C TYR A 39 -0.15 6.90 6.04
N GLY A 40 -0.52 7.21 7.28
CA GLY A 40 -1.65 8.06 7.58
C GLY A 40 -1.37 9.55 7.30
N PRO A 41 -2.40 10.41 7.36
CA PRO A 41 -2.24 11.87 7.23
C PRO A 41 -1.31 12.49 8.28
N ASP A 42 -1.15 11.83 9.42
CA ASP A 42 -0.23 12.17 10.51
C ASP A 42 1.23 11.75 10.24
N LYS A 43 1.50 11.11 9.09
CA LYS A 43 2.78 10.54 8.67
C LYS A 43 3.21 9.30 9.46
N GLU A 44 2.31 8.69 10.22
CA GLU A 44 2.57 7.44 10.92
C GLU A 44 2.32 6.24 10.00
N LEU A 45 3.11 5.17 10.18
CA LEU A 45 2.95 3.93 9.42
C LEU A 45 1.71 3.19 9.91
N ILE A 46 0.71 3.04 9.02
CA ILE A 46 -0.55 2.36 9.36
C ILE A 46 -0.60 0.92 8.85
N ALA A 47 0.11 0.60 7.78
CA ALA A 47 0.21 -0.76 7.26
C ALA A 47 1.48 -0.98 6.44
N GLU A 48 2.02 -2.21 6.48
CA GLU A 48 3.19 -2.63 5.71
C GLU A 48 3.01 -4.03 5.10
N GLY A 49 3.73 -4.32 4.01
CA GLY A 49 3.77 -5.64 3.38
C GLY A 49 2.39 -6.18 3.00
N GLU A 50 2.05 -7.37 3.48
CA GLU A 50 0.75 -8.01 3.22
C GLU A 50 -0.42 -7.22 3.81
N LYS A 51 -0.25 -6.64 5.00
CA LYS A 51 -1.30 -5.81 5.63
C LYS A 51 -1.60 -4.58 4.77
N ALA A 52 -0.56 -3.99 4.18
CA ALA A 52 -0.71 -2.87 3.26
C ALA A 52 -1.44 -3.26 1.96
N GLN A 53 -1.20 -4.48 1.43
CA GLN A 53 -1.95 -4.99 0.28
C GLN A 53 -3.45 -5.09 0.59
N ARG A 54 -3.82 -5.72 1.72
CA ARG A 54 -5.22 -5.83 2.14
C ARG A 54 -5.86 -4.46 2.38
N TRP A 55 -5.10 -3.53 2.96
CA TRP A 55 -5.55 -2.14 3.14
C TRP A 55 -5.85 -1.46 1.81
N LEU A 56 -4.96 -1.59 0.82
CA LEU A 56 -5.16 -1.05 -0.53
C LEU A 56 -6.36 -1.68 -1.23
N ASP A 57 -6.54 -3.00 -1.12
CA ASP A 57 -7.69 -3.70 -1.70
C ASP A 57 -9.01 -3.17 -1.13
N ARG A 58 -9.09 -3.00 0.20
CA ARG A 58 -10.24 -2.35 0.86
C ARG A 58 -10.45 -0.93 0.33
N ALA A 59 -9.41 -0.11 0.28
CA ALA A 59 -9.50 1.27 -0.18
C ALA A 59 -10.00 1.34 -1.64
N MET A 60 -9.53 0.44 -2.50
CA MET A 60 -9.95 0.33 -3.90
C MET A 60 -11.39 -0.11 -4.05
N LEU A 61 -11.87 -1.04 -3.23
CA LEU A 61 -13.28 -1.46 -3.21
C LEU A 61 -14.18 -0.31 -2.77
N ARG A 62 -13.82 0.39 -1.68
CA ARG A 62 -14.53 1.58 -1.19
C ARG A 62 -14.60 2.67 -2.27
N ALA A 63 -13.47 2.98 -2.91
CA ALA A 63 -13.40 3.97 -3.98
C ALA A 63 -14.22 3.60 -5.24
N LYS A 64 -14.56 2.31 -5.41
CA LYS A 64 -15.43 1.80 -6.47
C LYS A 64 -16.89 1.67 -6.05
N GLY A 65 -17.23 2.00 -4.79
CA GLY A 65 -18.56 1.79 -4.22
C GLY A 65 -18.96 0.31 -4.15
N LYS A 66 -17.97 -0.59 -4.03
CA LYS A 66 -18.19 -2.04 -3.94
C LYS A 66 -18.20 -2.49 -2.50
N GLU A 67 -18.97 -3.55 -2.24
CA GLU A 67 -19.02 -4.23 -0.95
C GLU A 67 -17.66 -4.86 -0.63
N ILE A 68 -17.26 -4.84 0.65
CA ILE A 68 -15.98 -5.38 1.11
C ILE A 68 -16.18 -6.86 1.50
N PRO A 69 -15.47 -7.80 0.85
CA PRO A 69 -15.56 -9.21 1.18
C PRO A 69 -15.20 -9.50 2.66
N PRO A 70 -15.82 -10.52 3.29
CA PRO A 70 -15.54 -10.89 4.68
C PRO A 70 -14.06 -11.07 5.00
N GLU A 71 -13.30 -11.68 4.10
CA GLU A 71 -11.87 -11.94 4.23
C GLU A 71 -10.97 -10.68 4.25
N LEU A 72 -11.54 -9.54 3.86
CA LEU A 72 -10.87 -8.24 3.86
C LEU A 72 -11.39 -7.30 4.95
N GLN A 73 -12.42 -7.68 5.71
CA GLN A 73 -12.92 -6.89 6.84
C GLN A 73 -11.84 -6.80 7.94
N GLU A 74 -11.86 -5.71 8.70
CA GLU A 74 -10.93 -5.55 9.83
C GLU A 74 -11.38 -6.47 10.97
N ASP A 75 -10.41 -7.12 11.64
CA ASP A 75 -10.66 -7.86 12.89
C ASP A 75 -11.11 -6.91 14.02
#